data_AF-A0A432LJ49-F1
#
_entry.id   AF-A0A432LJ49-F1
#
_cell.length_a   1.000
_cell.length_b   1.000
_cell.length_c   1.000
_cell.angle_alpha   90.00
_cell.angle_beta   90.00
_cell.angle_gamma   90.00
#
_symmetry.space_group_name_H-M   'P 1'
#
loop_
_entity.id
_entity.type
_entity.pdbx_description
1 polymer ?
#
loop_
_entity_poly.entity_id
_entity_poly.type
_entity_poly.pdbx_seq_one_letter_code
_entity_poly.pdbx_strand_id
1 'polypeptide(L)'
;MDILQLIKHPELIDKETLYDLRSLLALYPYYQTARLLMLQNLYLLHDPTFDEELRRAAIYITDRRVIFNLVEAAHYRLCNEKNDNKTNCDESIKQNDGDRTLSLIDKFLDSLPKENDNDEEQKRKPTPVEAAVDYAAYLLETESEEERQAAQETPQMKGQELIDEFIDNNNGKIELQEIPEYIIPEDDEGENAEKESDESYFTETLARIYIKQGQYSKALEIIKRLNLNFPKKNAYFADQIRFLEKLIINNKYKKQ
;
A
#
# COMPACT_ATOMS: atom_id res chain seq x y z
N MET A 1 -31.62 2.11 32.85
CA MET A 1 -31.07 1.25 31.79
C MET A 1 -30.49 -0.03 32.32
N ASP A 2 -30.94 -1.17 31.80
CA ASP A 2 -30.31 -2.47 32.06
C ASP A 2 -29.25 -2.75 30.98
N ILE A 3 -27.99 -2.45 31.33
CA ILE A 3 -26.83 -2.56 30.45
C ILE A 3 -26.66 -4.01 29.95
N LEU A 4 -27.02 -4.98 30.77
CA LEU A 4 -26.86 -6.39 30.45
C LEU A 4 -27.83 -6.84 29.34
N GLN A 5 -29.01 -6.22 29.26
CA GLN A 5 -29.96 -6.47 28.18
C GLN A 5 -29.47 -5.85 26.87
N LEU A 6 -28.92 -4.63 26.91
CA LEU A 6 -28.38 -3.94 25.73
C LEU A 6 -27.20 -4.69 25.10
N ILE A 7 -26.34 -5.32 25.92
CA ILE A 7 -25.23 -6.14 25.43
C ILE A 7 -25.73 -7.40 24.69
N LYS A 8 -26.80 -8.02 25.17
CA LYS A 8 -27.37 -9.23 24.56
C LYS A 8 -28.17 -8.93 23.31
N HIS A 9 -28.81 -7.76 23.26
CA HIS A 9 -29.68 -7.35 22.19
C HIS A 9 -29.26 -5.97 21.67
N PRO A 10 -28.18 -5.90 20.87
CA PRO A 10 -27.70 -4.65 20.29
C PRO A 10 -28.69 -4.02 19.29
N GLU A 11 -29.71 -4.77 18.87
CA GLU A 11 -30.79 -4.29 17.99
C GLU A 11 -31.82 -3.40 18.70
N LEU A 12 -31.90 -3.45 20.04
CA LEU A 12 -32.82 -2.64 20.85
C LEU A 12 -32.26 -1.26 21.20
N ILE A 13 -31.18 -0.87 20.52
CA ILE A 13 -30.43 0.34 20.82
C ILE A 13 -31.07 1.53 20.09
N ASP A 14 -31.83 2.33 20.84
CA ASP A 14 -32.55 3.51 20.35
C ASP A 14 -31.89 4.85 20.75
N LYS A 15 -32.39 5.96 20.19
CA LYS A 15 -31.98 7.34 20.56
C LYS A 15 -32.17 7.67 22.04
N GLU A 16 -33.18 7.10 22.69
CA GLU A 16 -33.38 7.24 24.14
C GLU A 16 -32.24 6.58 24.93
N THR A 17 -31.78 5.42 24.45
CA THR A 17 -30.65 4.71 25.07
C THR A 17 -29.34 5.49 24.95
N LEU A 18 -29.18 6.29 23.90
CA LEU A 18 -28.04 7.17 23.71
C LEU A 18 -28.02 8.29 24.77
N TYR A 19 -29.17 8.89 25.07
CA TYR A 19 -29.26 9.91 26.12
C TYR A 19 -28.91 9.34 27.50
N ASP A 20 -29.44 8.15 27.81
CA ASP A 20 -29.15 7.48 29.07
C ASP A 20 -27.68 7.07 29.19
N LEU A 21 -27.06 6.60 28.11
CA LEU A 21 -25.62 6.30 28.08
C LEU A 21 -24.77 7.57 28.24
N ARG A 22 -25.16 8.70 27.65
CA ARG A 22 -24.48 9.98 27.82
C ARG A 22 -24.58 10.50 29.24
N SER A 23 -25.76 10.42 29.86
CA SER A 23 -25.93 10.82 31.26
C SER A 23 -25.10 9.93 32.20
N LEU A 24 -25.04 8.62 31.93
CA LEU A 24 -24.21 7.69 32.69
C LEU A 24 -22.71 7.98 32.53
N LEU A 25 -22.26 8.31 31.31
CA LEU A 25 -20.86 8.66 31.04
C LEU A 25 -20.45 10.02 31.61
N ALA A 26 -21.39 10.95 31.76
CA ALA A 26 -21.15 12.19 32.48
C ALA A 26 -20.86 11.94 33.96
N LEU A 27 -21.54 10.96 34.57
CA LEU A 27 -21.31 10.55 35.96
C LEU A 27 -20.06 9.68 36.11
N TYR A 28 -19.79 8.79 35.14
CA TYR A 28 -18.69 7.82 35.18
C TYR A 28 -17.85 7.86 33.89
N PRO A 29 -16.93 8.83 33.75
CA PRO A 29 -16.16 9.01 32.51
C PRO A 29 -15.27 7.82 32.15
N TYR A 30 -14.86 6.98 33.10
CA TYR A 30 -13.97 5.84 32.85
C TYR A 30 -14.71 4.52 32.63
N TYR A 31 -16.04 4.55 32.51
CA TYR A 31 -16.83 3.34 32.36
C TYR A 31 -16.77 2.80 30.92
N GLN A 32 -15.79 1.92 30.68
CA GLN A 32 -15.41 1.43 29.36
C GLN A 32 -16.54 0.73 28.60
N THR A 33 -17.33 -0.10 29.28
CA THR A 33 -18.42 -0.85 28.64
C THR A 33 -19.55 0.07 28.17
N ALA A 34 -19.89 1.12 28.94
CA ALA A 34 -20.86 2.12 28.47
C ALA A 34 -20.32 2.94 27.30
N ARG A 35 -19.01 3.24 27.26
CA ARG A 35 -18.40 3.91 26.10
C ARG A 35 -18.50 3.05 24.85
N LEU A 36 -18.18 1.76 24.96
CA LEU A 36 -18.30 0.83 23.84
C LEU A 36 -19.75 0.70 23.36
N LEU A 37 -20.71 0.60 24.28
CA LEU A 37 -22.14 0.56 23.93
C LEU A 37 -22.62 1.87 23.29
N MET A 38 -22.17 3.02 23.79
CA MET A 38 -22.49 4.33 23.18
C MET A 38 -21.93 4.42 21.77
N LEU A 39 -20.71 3.93 21.57
CA LEU A 39 -20.03 3.93 20.27
C LEU A 39 -20.71 2.96 19.29
N GLN A 40 -21.11 1.79 19.77
CA GLN A 40 -21.93 0.84 19.02
C GLN A 40 -23.29 1.44 18.63
N ASN A 41 -23.93 2.17 19.56
CA ASN A 41 -25.18 2.88 19.29
C ASN A 41 -25.03 3.92 18.19
N LEU A 42 -24.03 4.81 18.32
CA LEU A 42 -23.72 5.83 17.32
C LEU A 42 -23.40 5.22 15.93
N TYR A 43 -22.70 4.08 15.91
CA TYR A 43 -22.40 3.36 14.68
C TYR A 43 -23.66 2.82 13.99
N LEU A 44 -24.56 2.18 14.75
CA LEU A 44 -25.82 1.64 14.22
C LEU A 44 -26.79 2.73 13.75
N LEU A 45 -26.83 3.86 14.46
CA LEU A 45 -27.65 5.01 14.08
C LEU A 45 -27.05 5.85 12.94
N HIS A 46 -25.82 5.55 12.51
CA HIS A 46 -25.06 6.34 11.53
C HIS A 46 -25.02 7.84 11.89
N ASP A 47 -24.79 8.15 13.16
CA ASP A 47 -24.74 9.53 13.63
C ASP A 47 -23.44 10.22 13.15
N PRO A 48 -23.50 11.46 12.60
CA PRO A 48 -22.32 12.18 12.14
C PRO A 48 -21.30 12.48 13.26
N THR A 49 -21.72 12.46 14.53
CA THR A 49 -20.83 12.66 15.68
C THR A 49 -20.01 11.43 16.06
N PHE A 50 -20.26 10.29 15.40
CA PHE A 50 -19.60 9.02 15.66
C PHE A 50 -18.07 9.13 15.66
N ASP A 51 -17.48 9.76 14.64
CA ASP A 51 -16.02 9.84 14.51
C ASP A 51 -15.35 10.65 15.63
N GLU A 52 -16.04 11.68 16.14
CA GLU A 52 -15.53 12.47 17.25
C GLU A 52 -15.55 11.66 18.55
N GLU A 53 -16.67 11.00 18.83
CA GLU A 53 -16.81 10.17 20.03
C GLU A 53 -15.94 8.90 19.96
N LEU A 54 -15.68 8.36 18.77
CA LEU A 54 -14.72 7.29 18.51
C LEU A 54 -13.31 7.70 18.95
N ARG A 55 -12.85 8.88 18.51
CA ARG A 55 -11.53 9.42 18.90
C ARG A 55 -11.43 9.62 20.41
N ARG A 56 -12.48 10.14 21.04
CA ARG A 56 -12.53 10.34 22.50
C ARG A 56 -12.53 8.99 23.24
N ALA A 57 -13.34 8.03 22.81
CA ALA A 57 -13.45 6.72 23.44
C ALA A 57 -12.14 5.92 23.34
N ALA A 58 -11.38 6.06 22.25
CA ALA A 58 -10.09 5.41 22.05
C ALA A 58 -9.04 5.78 23.11
N ILE A 59 -9.20 6.92 23.79
CA ILE A 59 -8.32 7.35 24.89
C ILE A 59 -8.65 6.57 26.18
N TYR A 60 -9.93 6.29 26.43
CA TYR A 60 -10.42 5.68 27.67
C TYR A 60 -10.44 4.15 27.65
N ILE A 61 -10.45 3.55 26.46
CA ILE A 61 -10.49 2.09 26.27
C ILE A 61 -9.06 1.54 26.25
N THR A 62 -8.83 0.49 27.05
CA THR A 62 -7.53 -0.17 27.18
C THR A 62 -7.15 -0.96 25.94
N ASP A 63 -8.10 -1.70 25.35
CA ASP A 63 -7.88 -2.50 24.14
C ASP A 63 -8.59 -1.91 22.92
N ARG A 64 -7.81 -1.20 22.09
CA ARG A 64 -8.30 -0.60 20.83
C ARG A 64 -8.71 -1.64 19.79
N ARG A 65 -8.29 -2.90 19.94
CA ARG A 65 -8.73 -3.99 19.05
C ARG A 65 -10.22 -4.23 19.17
N VAL A 66 -10.81 -4.01 20.35
CA VAL A 66 -12.25 -4.15 20.56
C VAL A 66 -13.01 -3.13 19.72
N ILE A 67 -12.52 -1.88 19.66
CA ILE A 67 -13.09 -0.82 18.83
C ILE A 67 -12.96 -1.18 17.34
N PHE A 68 -11.76 -1.58 16.91
CA PHE A 68 -11.53 -2.02 15.53
C PHE A 68 -12.45 -3.19 15.14
N ASN A 69 -12.60 -4.18 16.03
CA ASN A 69 -13.44 -5.34 15.80
C ASN A 69 -14.93 -4.98 15.68
N LEU A 70 -15.36 -3.94 16.39
CA LEU A 70 -16.73 -3.44 16.35
C LEU A 70 -17.04 -2.71 15.04
N VAL A 71 -16.13 -1.85 14.59
CA VAL A 71 -16.38 -0.90 13.50
C VAL A 71 -15.91 -1.43 12.16
N GLU A 72 -14.68 -1.95 12.11
CA GLU A 72 -13.95 -2.12 10.85
C GLU A 72 -13.65 -3.59 10.51
N ALA A 73 -13.68 -4.50 11.48
CA ALA A 73 -13.28 -5.90 11.22
C ALA A 73 -14.15 -6.62 10.20
N ALA A 74 -15.39 -6.19 9.96
CA ALA A 74 -16.22 -6.72 8.88
C ALA A 74 -15.59 -6.44 7.50
N HIS A 75 -14.95 -5.28 7.32
CA HIS A 75 -14.32 -4.88 6.06
C HIS A 75 -13.03 -5.65 5.76
N TYR A 76 -12.33 -6.11 6.80
CA TYR A 76 -11.07 -6.85 6.70
C TYR A 76 -11.21 -8.37 6.81
N ARG A 77 -12.43 -8.91 6.75
CA ARG A 77 -12.60 -10.36 6.61
C ARG A 77 -12.08 -10.76 5.24
N LEU A 78 -10.90 -11.40 5.21
CA LEU A 78 -10.44 -12.11 4.03
C LEU A 78 -11.52 -13.13 3.66
N CYS A 79 -12.20 -12.92 2.53
CA CYS A 79 -13.12 -13.91 1.97
C CYS A 79 -12.33 -15.18 1.71
N ASN A 80 -12.36 -16.12 2.65
CA ASN A 80 -11.78 -17.43 2.46
C ASN A 80 -12.78 -18.29 1.67
N GLU A 81 -13.13 -17.87 0.45
CA GLU A 81 -13.96 -18.66 -0.48
C GLU A 81 -13.16 -19.78 -1.16
N LYS A 82 -12.33 -20.47 -0.38
CA LYS A 82 -11.70 -21.72 -0.79
C LYS A 82 -11.85 -22.68 0.37
N ASN A 83 -12.98 -23.41 0.41
CA ASN A 83 -12.99 -24.87 0.64
C ASN A 83 -14.38 -25.54 0.75
N ASP A 84 -15.53 -24.85 0.62
CA ASP A 84 -16.83 -25.53 0.83
C ASP A 84 -17.61 -25.96 -0.43
N ASN A 85 -17.11 -25.70 -1.65
CA ASN A 85 -17.72 -26.24 -2.88
C ASN A 85 -16.89 -27.41 -3.45
N LYS A 86 -16.76 -28.48 -2.67
CA LYS A 86 -16.31 -29.81 -3.13
C LYS A 86 -17.42 -30.84 -2.97
N THR A 87 -18.62 -30.52 -3.45
CA THR A 87 -19.65 -31.53 -3.74
C THR A 87 -20.44 -31.10 -4.95
N ASN A 88 -20.50 -32.00 -5.93
CA ASN A 88 -21.34 -32.00 -7.13
C ASN A 88 -20.77 -31.25 -8.35
N CYS A 89 -19.92 -31.95 -9.10
CA CYS A 89 -19.86 -31.90 -10.58
C CYS A 89 -19.09 -33.13 -11.11
N ASP A 90 -19.48 -34.32 -10.66
CA ASP A 90 -19.27 -35.56 -11.42
C ASP A 90 -20.62 -35.86 -12.09
N GLU A 91 -20.67 -35.66 -13.40
CA GLU A 91 -21.54 -36.30 -14.41
C GLU A 91 -21.84 -35.33 -15.57
N SER A 92 -20.91 -35.26 -16.52
CA SER A 92 -21.19 -35.14 -17.97
C SER A 92 -19.90 -35.10 -18.78
N ILE A 93 -19.06 -36.14 -18.65
CA ILE A 93 -18.08 -36.44 -19.70
C ILE A 93 -18.81 -37.30 -20.74
N LYS A 94 -19.48 -36.66 -21.70
CA LYS A 94 -19.73 -37.25 -23.02
C LYS A 94 -19.56 -36.22 -24.12
N GLN A 95 -18.44 -36.37 -24.83
CA GLN A 95 -18.19 -36.09 -26.25
C GLN A 95 -18.39 -34.65 -26.74
N ASN A 96 -17.28 -33.90 -26.79
CA ASN A 96 -16.75 -33.47 -28.08
C ASN A 96 -15.23 -33.19 -27.94
N ASP A 97 -14.45 -33.68 -28.89
CA ASP A 97 -12.98 -33.61 -28.93
C ASP A 97 -12.49 -32.24 -29.48
N GLY A 98 -13.29 -31.20 -29.30
CA GLY A 98 -13.02 -29.84 -29.69
C GLY A 98 -13.11 -28.96 -28.45
N ASP A 99 -11.97 -28.41 -28.06
CA ASP A 99 -11.89 -27.21 -27.23
C ASP A 99 -12.04 -27.37 -25.71
N ARG A 100 -11.21 -28.25 -25.14
CA ARG A 100 -10.85 -28.20 -23.70
C ARG A 100 -10.48 -26.79 -23.25
N THR A 101 -9.85 -25.99 -24.12
CA THR A 101 -9.51 -24.59 -23.88
C THR A 101 -10.75 -23.71 -23.82
N LEU A 102 -11.74 -23.88 -24.72
CA LEU A 102 -13.00 -23.12 -24.66
C LEU A 102 -13.81 -23.48 -23.41
N SER A 103 -13.89 -24.76 -23.02
CA SER A 103 -14.57 -25.12 -21.77
C SER A 103 -13.89 -24.57 -20.50
N LEU A 104 -12.58 -24.32 -20.55
CA LEU A 104 -11.85 -23.68 -19.45
C LEU A 104 -12.04 -22.16 -19.45
N ILE A 105 -12.13 -21.56 -20.65
CA ILE A 105 -12.42 -20.14 -20.83
C ILE A 105 -13.83 -19.83 -20.38
N ASP A 106 -14.84 -20.63 -20.77
CA ASP A 106 -16.23 -20.43 -20.36
C ASP A 106 -16.39 -20.55 -18.85
N LYS A 107 -15.76 -21.56 -18.22
CA LYS A 107 -15.71 -21.69 -16.76
C LYS A 107 -15.04 -20.50 -16.07
N PHE A 108 -14.02 -19.91 -16.71
CA PHE A 108 -13.34 -18.73 -16.19
C PHE A 108 -14.21 -17.47 -16.33
N LEU A 109 -14.84 -17.27 -17.48
CA LEU A 109 -15.75 -16.15 -17.75
C LEU A 109 -16.99 -16.19 -16.85
N ASP A 110 -17.51 -17.38 -16.54
CA ASP A 110 -18.62 -17.55 -15.59
C ASP A 110 -18.21 -17.34 -14.12
N SER A 111 -16.91 -17.48 -13.81
CA SER A 111 -16.37 -17.26 -12.46
C SER A 111 -16.04 -15.81 -12.15
N LEU A 112 -16.01 -14.95 -13.18
CA LEU A 112 -15.88 -13.52 -12.99
C LEU A 112 -17.23 -12.98 -12.47
N PRO A 113 -17.21 -12.13 -11.42
CA PRO A 113 -18.43 -11.46 -11.00
C PRO A 113 -18.99 -10.67 -12.18
N LYS A 114 -20.23 -10.98 -12.57
CA LYS A 114 -20.93 -10.20 -13.59
C LYS A 114 -21.11 -8.79 -13.02
N GLU A 115 -20.41 -7.83 -13.59
CA GLU A 115 -20.68 -6.41 -13.40
C GLU A 115 -22.09 -6.16 -13.91
N ASN A 116 -23.06 -6.17 -12.98
CA ASN A 116 -24.37 -5.63 -13.27
C ASN A 116 -24.20 -4.11 -13.19
N ASP A 117 -24.28 -3.43 -14.34
CA ASP A 117 -24.17 -1.97 -14.50
C ASP A 117 -25.28 -1.15 -13.80
N ASN A 118 -25.95 -1.68 -12.76
CA ASN A 118 -27.14 -1.06 -12.15
C ASN A 118 -27.13 -1.02 -10.62
N ASP A 119 -26.04 -1.40 -9.95
CA ASP A 119 -25.90 -1.14 -8.52
C ASP A 119 -25.00 0.08 -8.37
N GLU A 120 -25.55 1.20 -7.86
CA GLU A 120 -24.76 2.32 -7.38
C GLU A 120 -23.65 1.77 -6.48
N GLU A 121 -22.41 1.82 -6.97
CA GLU A 121 -21.26 1.30 -6.27
C GLU A 121 -21.17 1.99 -4.91
N GLN A 122 -21.55 1.30 -3.84
CA GLN A 122 -21.08 1.64 -2.50
C GLN A 122 -19.58 1.33 -2.47
N LYS A 123 -18.79 2.17 -3.14
CA LYS A 123 -17.33 2.12 -3.10
C LYS A 123 -16.95 2.23 -1.62
N ARG A 124 -16.29 1.19 -1.13
CA ARG A 124 -15.74 1.20 0.23
C ARG A 124 -14.83 2.42 0.32
N LYS A 125 -15.00 3.26 1.34
CA LYS A 125 -14.08 4.38 1.56
C LYS A 125 -12.72 3.77 1.89
N PRO A 126 -11.70 3.96 1.05
CA PRO A 126 -10.42 3.29 1.28
C PRO A 126 -9.81 3.82 2.57
N THR A 127 -9.22 2.92 3.34
CA THR A 127 -8.67 3.25 4.65
C THR A 127 -7.28 3.86 4.47
N PRO A 128 -6.83 4.85 5.29
CA PRO A 128 -5.51 5.45 5.13
C PRO A 128 -4.31 4.47 5.16
N VAL A 129 -4.51 3.25 5.66
CA VAL A 129 -3.49 2.17 5.61
C VAL A 129 -3.29 1.63 4.20
N GLU A 130 -4.31 1.66 3.33
CA GLU A 130 -4.25 1.16 1.95
C GLU A 130 -3.41 2.07 1.04
N ALA A 131 -3.34 3.37 1.37
CA ALA A 131 -2.45 4.33 0.72
C ALA A 131 -0.95 3.94 0.80
N ALA A 132 -0.56 3.14 1.81
CA ALA A 132 0.81 2.66 1.94
C ALA A 132 1.14 1.48 1.01
N VAL A 133 0.12 0.76 0.53
CA VAL A 133 0.26 -0.40 -0.35
C VAL A 133 0.17 0.02 -1.82
N ASP A 134 -0.84 0.84 -2.15
CA ASP A 134 -1.02 1.39 -3.49
C ASP A 134 -1.67 2.78 -3.42
N TYR A 135 -0.81 3.80 -3.42
CA TYR A 135 -1.24 5.20 -3.35
C TYR A 135 -2.04 5.63 -4.60
N ALA A 136 -1.76 5.05 -5.77
CA ALA A 136 -2.45 5.44 -7.00
C ALA A 136 -3.90 4.92 -7.02
N ALA A 137 -4.12 3.68 -6.59
CA ALA A 137 -5.46 3.12 -6.41
C ALA A 137 -6.25 3.90 -5.34
N TYR A 138 -5.60 4.19 -4.20
CA TYR A 138 -6.20 4.98 -3.12
C TYR A 138 -6.70 6.34 -3.60
N LEU A 139 -5.89 7.09 -4.37
CA LEU A 139 -6.31 8.40 -4.90
C LEU A 139 -7.50 8.29 -5.86
N LEU A 140 -7.50 7.29 -6.75
CA LEU A 140 -8.59 7.06 -7.70
C LEU A 140 -9.91 6.70 -7.01
N GLU A 141 -9.85 6.04 -5.86
CA GLU A 141 -11.03 5.67 -5.07
C GLU A 141 -11.50 6.77 -4.11
N THR A 142 -10.58 7.59 -3.56
CA THR A 142 -10.95 8.70 -2.68
C THR A 142 -11.49 9.92 -3.42
N GLU A 143 -11.02 10.18 -4.64
CA GLU A 143 -11.53 11.28 -5.45
C GLU A 143 -12.96 10.96 -5.87
N SER A 144 -13.94 11.58 -5.21
CA SER A 144 -15.31 11.58 -5.71
C SER A 144 -15.39 12.39 -7.01
N GLU A 145 -16.31 12.04 -7.91
CA GLU A 145 -16.52 12.85 -9.12
C GLU A 145 -16.88 14.30 -8.78
N GLU A 146 -17.47 14.54 -7.60
CA GLU A 146 -17.77 15.87 -7.05
C GLU A 146 -16.50 16.67 -6.70
N GLU A 147 -15.45 16.04 -6.15
CA GLU A 147 -14.17 16.69 -5.87
C GLU A 147 -13.38 17.00 -7.15
N ARG A 148 -13.48 16.16 -8.19
CA ARG A 148 -12.90 16.45 -9.52
C ARG A 148 -13.55 17.65 -10.19
N GLN A 149 -14.87 17.83 -10.01
CA GLN A 149 -15.59 19.00 -10.52
C GLN A 149 -15.26 20.25 -9.70
N ALA A 150 -15.14 20.14 -8.37
CA ALA A 150 -14.75 21.26 -7.50
C ALA A 150 -13.28 21.70 -7.70
N ALA A 151 -12.37 20.77 -8.04
CA ALA A 151 -10.97 21.09 -8.33
C ALA A 151 -10.82 22.02 -9.54
N GLN A 152 -11.72 21.92 -10.53
CA GLN A 152 -11.76 22.82 -11.69
C GLN A 152 -12.21 24.24 -11.31
N GLU A 153 -12.90 24.43 -10.19
CA GLU A 153 -13.40 25.73 -9.72
C GLU A 153 -12.52 26.40 -8.66
N THR A 154 -11.38 25.80 -8.28
CA THR A 154 -10.48 26.41 -7.29
C THR A 154 -9.81 27.68 -7.83
N PRO A 155 -9.60 28.72 -7.00
CA PRO A 155 -8.91 29.93 -7.44
C PRO A 155 -7.46 29.60 -7.78
N GLN A 156 -7.15 29.66 -9.08
CA GLN A 156 -5.80 29.39 -9.57
C GLN A 156 -4.79 30.34 -8.91
N MET A 157 -3.71 29.77 -8.38
CA MET A 157 -2.58 30.55 -7.87
C MET A 157 -1.97 31.36 -9.02
N LYS A 158 -1.42 32.55 -8.71
CA LYS A 158 -0.71 33.36 -9.71
C LYS A 158 0.42 32.53 -10.31
N GLY A 159 0.32 32.21 -11.61
CA GLY A 159 1.33 31.45 -12.35
C GLY A 159 0.93 30.02 -12.75
N GLN A 160 -0.27 29.53 -12.40
CA GLN A 160 -0.73 28.22 -12.90
C GLN A 160 -0.93 28.23 -14.42
N GLU A 161 -1.54 29.29 -14.98
CA GLU A 161 -1.65 29.47 -16.43
C GLU A 161 -0.29 29.41 -17.15
N LEU A 162 0.78 29.90 -16.51
CA LEU A 162 2.14 29.88 -17.05
C LEU A 162 2.75 28.47 -17.04
N ILE A 163 2.39 27.65 -16.06
CA ILE A 163 2.82 26.25 -15.95
C ILE A 163 2.06 25.40 -16.97
N ASP A 164 0.75 25.60 -17.08
CA ASP A 164 -0.09 24.87 -18.04
C ASP A 164 0.34 25.21 -19.47
N GLU A 165 0.56 26.49 -19.79
CA GLU A 165 1.10 26.92 -21.09
C GLU A 165 2.49 26.33 -21.36
N PHE A 166 3.34 26.19 -20.34
CA PHE A 166 4.66 25.56 -20.46
C PHE A 166 4.58 24.04 -20.69
N ILE A 167 3.64 23.35 -20.04
CA ILE A 167 3.44 21.90 -20.23
C ILE A 167 2.82 21.62 -21.60
N ASP A 168 1.88 22.45 -22.05
CA ASP A 168 1.20 22.31 -23.34
C ASP A 168 2.11 22.68 -24.51
N ASN A 169 2.87 23.77 -24.39
CA ASN A 169 3.93 24.12 -25.35
C ASN A 169 5.20 23.33 -25.01
N ASN A 170 5.31 22.13 -25.58
CA ASN A 170 6.50 21.25 -25.62
C ASN A 170 7.78 21.89 -26.23
N ASN A 171 7.93 23.22 -26.23
CA ASN A 171 9.11 23.95 -26.72
C ASN A 171 10.30 23.92 -25.74
N GLY A 172 10.15 23.29 -24.58
CA GLY A 172 11.18 23.13 -23.56
C GLY A 172 11.47 21.66 -23.24
N LYS A 173 11.76 20.84 -24.25
CA LYS A 173 12.30 19.49 -23.99
C LYS A 173 13.64 19.65 -23.27
N ILE A 174 13.68 19.41 -21.96
CA ILE A 174 14.93 19.33 -21.20
C ILE A 174 15.65 18.07 -21.70
N GLU A 175 16.50 18.23 -22.71
CA GLU A 175 17.39 17.17 -23.15
C GLU A 175 18.48 17.03 -22.09
N LEU A 176 18.47 15.90 -21.39
CA LEU A 176 19.58 15.48 -20.54
C LEU A 176 20.82 15.36 -21.44
N GLN A 177 21.73 16.31 -21.35
CA GLN A 177 23.05 16.18 -21.95
C GLN A 177 23.73 14.96 -21.31
N GLU A 178 24.23 14.02 -22.13
CA GLU A 178 24.91 12.81 -21.64
C GLU A 178 26.18 13.10 -20.82
N ILE A 179 26.66 14.35 -20.86
CA ILE A 179 27.85 14.82 -20.17
C ILE A 179 27.45 16.07 -19.37
N PRO A 180 27.46 16.04 -18.04
CA PRO A 180 27.13 17.22 -17.23
C PRO A 180 28.25 18.26 -17.35
N GLU A 181 27.93 19.45 -17.85
CA GLU A 181 28.84 20.60 -17.95
C GLU A 181 28.93 21.39 -16.63
N TYR A 182 28.91 20.67 -15.49
CA TYR A 182 29.18 21.25 -14.18
C TYR A 182 30.60 20.88 -13.76
N ILE A 183 31.53 21.81 -13.97
CA ILE A 183 32.86 21.75 -13.38
C ILE A 183 32.68 22.19 -11.93
N ILE A 184 32.73 21.22 -11.01
CA ILE A 184 32.82 21.50 -9.57
C ILE A 184 34.12 22.27 -9.38
N PRO A 185 34.13 23.47 -8.76
CA PRO A 185 35.38 24.08 -8.35
C PRO A 185 36.02 23.14 -7.34
N GLU A 186 37.15 22.53 -7.72
CA GLU A 186 38.01 21.84 -6.78
C GLU A 186 38.55 22.89 -5.81
N ASP A 187 37.99 22.92 -4.60
CA ASP A 187 38.68 23.52 -3.47
C ASP A 187 39.98 22.73 -3.28
N ASP A 188 41.06 23.38 -3.65
CA ASP A 188 42.46 22.96 -3.51
C ASP A 188 42.86 22.98 -2.03
N GLU A 189 42.18 22.15 -1.22
CA GLU A 189 42.55 21.90 0.17
C GLU A 189 42.85 20.40 0.38
N GLY A 190 44.14 20.09 0.25
CA GLY A 190 44.76 19.07 1.10
C GLY A 190 44.91 17.70 0.47
N GLU A 191 46.07 17.50 -0.17
CA GLU A 191 46.71 16.19 -0.19
C GLU A 191 46.71 15.58 1.23
N ASN A 192 46.19 14.35 1.33
CA ASN A 192 46.22 13.44 2.49
C ASN A 192 45.06 13.56 3.49
N ALA A 193 43.90 12.99 3.14
CA ALA A 193 42.95 12.49 4.13
C ALA A 193 42.24 11.21 3.63
N GLU A 194 42.74 10.08 4.13
CA GLU A 194 42.00 8.86 4.48
C GLU A 194 41.14 8.17 3.40
N LYS A 195 41.74 7.16 2.74
CA LYS A 195 41.04 6.13 1.94
C LYS A 195 40.28 5.09 2.79
N GLU A 196 39.87 5.42 4.01
CA GLU A 196 39.33 4.44 4.97
C GLU A 196 38.14 5.00 5.76
N SER A 197 37.03 5.35 5.10
CA SER A 197 35.73 5.40 5.79
C SER A 197 34.46 5.30 4.93
N ASP A 198 34.55 4.83 3.67
CA ASP A 198 33.37 4.57 2.84
C ASP A 198 32.76 3.16 3.07
N GLU A 199 32.95 2.56 4.23
CA GLU A 199 32.45 1.21 4.52
C GLU A 199 30.93 1.14 4.67
N SER A 200 30.31 2.26 5.05
CA SER A 200 28.88 2.31 5.39
C SER A 200 27.94 2.22 4.18
N TYR A 201 28.41 2.53 2.96
CA TYR A 201 27.52 2.66 1.79
C TYR A 201 27.38 1.38 0.94
N PHE A 202 28.19 0.35 1.18
CA PHE A 202 28.19 -0.84 0.32
C PHE A 202 27.02 -1.78 0.65
N THR A 203 26.10 -1.93 -0.30
CA THR A 203 24.95 -2.83 -0.19
C THR A 203 24.85 -3.78 -1.38
N GLU A 204 24.20 -4.94 -1.19
CA GLU A 204 23.97 -5.91 -2.27
C GLU A 204 23.16 -5.30 -3.42
N THR A 205 22.17 -4.47 -3.09
CA THR A 205 21.35 -3.75 -4.08
C THR A 205 22.19 -2.82 -4.93
N LEU A 206 23.13 -2.08 -4.32
CA LEU A 206 24.05 -1.21 -5.04
C LEU A 206 24.92 -2.01 -6.02
N ALA A 207 25.45 -3.17 -5.60
CA ALA A 207 26.18 -4.05 -6.51
C ALA A 207 25.32 -4.53 -7.70
N ARG A 208 24.04 -4.86 -7.47
CA ARG A 208 23.10 -5.24 -8.55
C ARG A 208 22.88 -4.10 -9.55
N ILE A 209 22.82 -2.86 -9.09
CA ILE A 209 22.71 -1.69 -9.96
C ILE A 209 23.95 -1.57 -10.86
N TYR A 210 25.15 -1.68 -10.30
CA TYR A 210 26.39 -1.64 -11.09
C TYR A 210 26.50 -2.78 -12.13
N ILE A 211 25.99 -3.97 -11.82
CA ILE A 211 25.89 -5.08 -12.77
C ILE A 211 24.99 -4.70 -13.95
N LYS A 212 23.81 -4.13 -13.67
CA LYS A 212 22.88 -3.67 -14.71
C LYS A 212 23.48 -2.56 -15.58
N GLN A 213 24.29 -1.68 -14.99
CA GLN A 213 25.02 -0.62 -15.70
C GLN A 213 26.26 -1.14 -16.47
N GLY A 214 26.58 -2.44 -16.39
CA GLY A 214 27.76 -3.02 -17.04
C GLY A 214 29.10 -2.67 -16.39
N GLN A 215 29.10 -2.02 -15.22
CA GLN A 215 30.28 -1.66 -14.44
C GLN A 215 30.69 -2.82 -13.51
N TYR A 216 31.13 -3.94 -14.10
CA TYR A 216 31.39 -5.17 -13.36
C TYR A 216 32.59 -5.09 -12.40
N SER A 217 33.58 -4.23 -12.66
CA SER A 217 34.76 -4.05 -11.80
C SER A 217 34.38 -3.46 -10.44
N LYS A 218 33.53 -2.42 -10.45
CA LYS A 218 33.00 -1.79 -9.23
C LYS A 218 32.10 -2.75 -8.47
N ALA A 219 31.21 -3.46 -9.17
CA ALA A 219 30.37 -4.49 -8.55
C ALA A 219 31.21 -5.58 -7.84
N LEU A 220 32.31 -6.02 -8.44
CA LEU A 220 33.22 -7.01 -7.85
C LEU A 220 33.84 -6.50 -6.53
N GLU A 221 34.25 -5.23 -6.49
CA GLU A 221 34.83 -4.62 -5.30
C GLU A 221 33.82 -4.57 -4.15
N ILE A 222 32.59 -4.15 -4.44
CA ILE A 222 31.49 -4.09 -3.46
C ILE A 222 31.21 -5.48 -2.87
N ILE A 223 31.07 -6.50 -3.72
CA ILE A 223 30.80 -7.88 -3.27
C ILE A 223 31.97 -8.44 -2.46
N LYS A 224 33.23 -8.15 -2.82
CA LYS A 224 34.41 -8.57 -2.04
C LYS A 224 34.43 -7.94 -0.66
N ARG A 225 34.12 -6.65 -0.54
CA ARG A 225 34.02 -5.95 0.77
C ARG A 225 32.85 -6.51 1.60
N LEU A 226 31.70 -6.76 0.99
CA LEU A 226 30.56 -7.40 1.67
C LEU A 226 30.87 -8.82 2.19
N ASN A 227 31.69 -9.59 1.47
CA ASN A 227 32.10 -10.91 1.93
C ASN A 227 32.93 -10.85 3.24
N LEU A 228 33.77 -9.83 3.39
CA LEU A 228 34.55 -9.59 4.60
C LEU A 228 33.63 -9.28 5.81
N ASN A 229 32.58 -8.49 5.57
CA ASN A 229 31.66 -8.03 6.61
C ASN A 229 30.59 -9.08 6.99
N PHE A 230 30.22 -9.98 6.08
CA PHE A 230 29.14 -10.95 6.27
C PHE A 230 29.58 -12.41 6.02
N PRO A 231 30.43 -13.00 6.88
CA PRO A 231 31.00 -14.33 6.67
C PRO A 231 29.96 -15.46 6.67
N LYS A 232 28.78 -15.26 7.28
CA LYS A 232 27.66 -16.23 7.27
C LYS A 232 27.16 -16.55 5.86
N LYS A 233 27.36 -15.65 4.89
CA LYS A 233 26.92 -15.78 3.49
C LYS A 233 28.10 -16.05 2.52
N ASN A 234 29.24 -16.55 3.00
CA ASN A 234 30.45 -16.73 2.18
C ASN A 234 30.21 -17.55 0.89
N ALA A 235 29.45 -18.66 0.98
CA ALA A 235 29.13 -19.47 -0.20
C ALA A 235 28.38 -18.67 -1.29
N TYR A 236 27.43 -17.82 -0.89
CA TYR A 236 26.67 -16.97 -1.79
C TYR A 236 27.55 -15.92 -2.48
N PHE A 237 28.39 -15.22 -1.71
CA PHE A 237 29.29 -14.21 -2.28
C PHE A 237 30.37 -14.83 -3.17
N ALA A 238 30.87 -16.03 -2.84
CA ALA A 238 31.81 -16.75 -3.70
C ALA A 238 31.21 -17.05 -5.08
N ASP A 239 29.95 -17.47 -5.14
CA ASP A 239 29.25 -17.68 -6.41
C ASP A 239 29.04 -16.38 -7.19
N GLN A 240 28.68 -15.28 -6.51
CA GLN A 240 28.55 -13.96 -7.14
C GLN A 240 29.87 -13.44 -7.70
N ILE A 241 30.98 -13.61 -6.96
CA ILE A 241 32.33 -13.24 -7.42
C ILE A 241 32.69 -14.04 -8.67
N ARG A 242 32.49 -15.36 -8.64
CA ARG A 242 32.75 -16.23 -9.80
C ARG A 242 31.91 -15.84 -11.02
N PHE A 243 30.65 -15.46 -10.80
CA PHE A 243 29.77 -14.97 -11.86
C PHE A 243 30.26 -13.64 -12.45
N LEU A 244 30.62 -12.68 -11.60
CA LEU A 244 31.16 -11.38 -12.01
C LEU A 244 32.48 -11.51 -12.78
N GLU A 245 33.38 -12.39 -12.35
CA GLU A 245 34.64 -12.67 -13.06
C GLU A 245 34.38 -13.19 -14.48
N LYS A 246 33.43 -14.12 -14.64
CA LYS A 246 33.01 -14.60 -15.97
C LYS A 246 32.41 -13.49 -16.82
N LEU A 247 31.60 -12.61 -16.24
CA LEU A 247 31.03 -11.45 -16.94
C LEU A 247 32.10 -10.45 -17.39
N ILE A 248 33.10 -10.19 -16.54
CA ILE A 248 34.23 -9.31 -16.88
C ILE A 248 35.01 -9.90 -18.06
N ILE A 249 35.30 -11.21 -18.03
CA ILE A 249 36.00 -11.91 -19.10
C ILE A 249 35.20 -11.83 -20.41
N ASN A 250 33.90 -12.16 -20.38
CA ASN A 250 33.03 -12.05 -21.56
C ASN A 250 32.97 -10.62 -22.11
N ASN A 251 32.81 -9.61 -21.24
CA ASN A 251 32.77 -8.21 -21.67
C ASN A 251 34.07 -7.76 -22.34
N LYS A 252 35.23 -8.20 -21.82
CA LYS A 252 36.54 -7.93 -22.44
C LYS A 252 36.64 -8.54 -23.84
N TYR A 253 36.15 -9.77 -24.03
CA TYR A 253 36.16 -10.43 -25.35
C TYR A 253 35.12 -9.86 -26.33
N LYS A 254 34.01 -9.30 -25.83
CA LYS A 254 32.98 -8.65 -26.68
C LYS A 254 33.41 -7.27 -27.19
N LYS A 255 34.37 -6.62 -26.52
CA LYS A 255 34.91 -5.30 -26.87
C LYS A 255 36.16 -5.36 -27.78
N GLN A 256 36.69 -6.56 -28.03
CA GLN A 256 37.72 -6.82 -29.03
C GLN A 256 37.07 -7.29 -30.34
#